data_AF-A0A260RX62-F1
#
_entry.id   AF-A0A260RX62-F1
#
_cell.length_a   1.000
_cell.length_b   1.000
_cell.length_c   1.000
_cell.angle_alpha   90.00
_cell.angle_beta   90.00
_cell.angle_gamma   90.00
#
_symmetry.space_group_name_H-M   'P 1'
#
loop_
_entity.id
_entity.type
_entity.pdbx_description
1 polymer ?
#
loop_
_entity_poly.entity_id
_entity_poly.type
_entity_poly.pdbx_seq_one_letter_code
_entity_poly.pdbx_strand_id
1 'polypeptide(L)'
;MTNLVASSVTIAAETVFTPENMGVAGALISAIVAGVATIITALSRSKLDALGQAIKERDEARADYAAEKEARKTDRAEMRAEHDAEIDRLRDRVRTLEAEVDDRNERITKLDRLVLGFRTYVARLRGRIVDNNLDLPARPGELNDE
;
A
#
# COMPACT_ATOMS: atom_id res chain seq x y z
N MET A 1 95.47 70.60 0.69
CA MET A 1 95.17 69.15 0.62
C MET A 1 94.81 68.74 2.05
N THR A 2 93.60 68.34 2.42
CA THR A 2 92.53 67.64 1.70
C THR A 2 91.23 67.85 2.50
N ASN A 3 90.16 68.35 1.87
CA ASN A 3 88.84 68.48 2.52
C ASN A 3 88.11 67.14 2.45
N LEU A 4 87.72 66.58 3.60
CA LEU A 4 86.78 65.46 3.68
C LEU A 4 85.36 66.02 3.81
N VAL A 5 84.57 65.92 2.74
CA VAL A 5 83.15 66.25 2.75
C VAL A 5 82.39 65.05 3.30
N ALA A 6 81.81 65.18 4.49
CA ALA A 6 80.82 64.24 5.00
C ALA A 6 79.47 64.51 4.32
N SER A 7 79.06 63.62 3.42
CA SER A 7 77.73 63.65 2.80
C SER A 7 76.73 62.94 3.72
N SER A 8 75.90 63.72 4.41
CA SER A 8 74.74 63.21 5.13
C SER A 8 73.57 63.06 4.16
N VAL A 9 73.24 61.82 3.77
CA VAL A 9 71.99 61.52 3.06
C VAL A 9 70.87 61.46 4.10
N THR A 10 70.08 62.53 4.17
CA THR A 10 68.83 62.56 4.92
C THR A 10 67.76 61.89 4.05
N ILE A 11 67.40 60.64 4.35
CA ILE A 11 66.22 60.01 3.74
C ILE A 11 65.01 60.59 4.49
N ALA A 12 64.33 61.55 3.87
CA ALA A 12 63.05 62.03 4.36
C ALA A 12 62.06 60.85 4.30
N ALA A 13 61.59 60.38 5.46
CA ALA A 13 60.47 59.47 5.53
C ALA A 13 59.23 60.23 5.02
N GLU A 14 58.78 59.87 3.82
CA GLU A 14 57.55 60.40 3.24
C GLU A 14 56.37 60.02 4.14
N THR A 15 55.66 61.01 4.67
CA THR A 15 54.58 60.81 5.62
C THR A 15 53.42 60.10 4.94
N VAL A 16 53.16 58.85 5.34
CA VAL A 16 52.06 57.99 4.83
C VAL A 16 50.66 58.61 5.03
N PHE A 17 50.54 59.63 5.89
CA PHE A 17 49.29 60.33 6.21
C PHE A 17 49.21 61.71 5.54
N THR A 18 49.10 61.75 4.20
CA THR A 18 48.62 62.94 3.48
C THR A 18 47.08 62.94 3.41
N PRO A 19 46.42 64.11 3.26
CA PRO A 19 44.97 64.19 3.13
C PRO A 19 44.42 63.34 1.98
N GLU A 20 45.18 63.22 0.89
CA GLU A 20 44.87 62.39 -0.27
C GLU A 20 44.92 60.89 0.08
N ASN A 21 45.97 60.44 0.79
CA ASN A 21 46.10 59.05 1.21
C ASN A 21 45.03 58.64 2.25
N MET A 22 44.62 59.55 3.13
CA MET A 22 43.52 59.34 4.07
C MET A 22 42.16 59.23 3.38
N GLY A 23 41.93 60.04 2.34
CA GLY A 23 40.73 59.96 1.50
C GLY A 23 40.63 58.62 0.76
N VAL A 24 41.74 58.16 0.18
CA VAL A 24 41.82 56.87 -0.52
C VAL A 24 41.62 55.70 0.45
N ALA A 25 42.23 55.74 1.64
CA ALA A 25 42.04 54.73 2.67
C ALA A 25 40.57 54.67 3.17
N GLY A 26 39.94 55.82 3.39
CA GLY A 26 38.53 55.90 3.77
C GLY A 26 37.60 55.36 2.68
N ALA A 27 37.86 55.72 1.42
CA ALA A 27 37.11 55.21 0.27
C ALA A 27 37.25 53.69 0.14
N LEU A 28 38.46 53.15 0.29
CA LEU A 28 38.71 51.70 0.24
C LEU A 28 37.98 50.95 1.35
N ILE A 29 38.04 51.44 2.59
CA ILE A 29 37.33 50.83 3.73
C ILE A 29 35.81 50.83 3.47
N SER A 30 35.26 51.96 3.02
CA SER A 30 33.83 52.06 2.71
C SER A 30 33.39 51.11 1.60
N ALA A 31 34.22 50.93 0.56
CA ALA A 31 33.96 50.01 -0.55
C ALA A 31 34.00 48.55 -0.10
N ILE A 32 34.94 48.19 0.78
CA ILE A 32 35.03 46.84 1.35
C ILE A 32 33.78 46.54 2.20
N VAL A 33 33.38 47.48 3.08
CA VAL A 33 32.18 47.30 3.93
C VAL A 33 30.92 47.17 3.08
N ALA A 34 30.76 48.01 2.05
CA ALA A 34 29.63 47.92 1.12
C ALA A 34 29.62 46.59 0.34
N GLY A 35 30.79 46.12 -0.10
CA GLY A 35 30.95 44.84 -0.77
C GLY A 35 30.55 43.65 0.12
N VAL A 36 31.01 43.64 1.37
CA VAL A 36 30.66 42.60 2.36
C VAL A 36 29.15 42.60 2.65
N ALA A 37 28.54 43.78 2.85
CA ALA A 37 27.09 43.89 3.08
C ALA A 37 26.26 43.37 1.90
N THR A 38 26.71 43.63 0.67
CA THR A 38 26.05 43.13 -0.56
C THR A 38 26.12 41.61 -0.65
N ILE A 39 27.29 41.03 -0.37
CA ILE A 39 27.50 39.58 -0.39
C ILE A 39 26.63 38.89 0.68
N ILE A 40 26.61 39.43 1.90
CA ILE A 40 25.77 38.89 2.98
C ILE A 40 24.29 38.92 2.59
N THR A 41 23.82 40.04 2.05
CA THR A 41 22.42 40.18 1.64
C THR A 41 22.05 39.21 0.52
N ALA A 42 22.92 39.05 -0.49
CA ALA A 42 22.72 38.10 -1.58
C ALA A 42 22.67 36.64 -1.10
N LEU A 43 23.57 36.26 -0.18
CA LEU A 43 23.60 34.92 0.43
C LEU A 43 22.40 34.64 1.33
N SER A 44 21.93 35.65 2.07
CA SER A 44 20.73 35.52 2.90
C SER A 44 19.49 35.34 2.03
N ARG A 45 19.37 36.07 0.92
CA ARG A 45 18.25 35.95 -0.01
C ARG A 45 18.22 34.58 -0.70
N SER A 46 19.36 34.10 -1.20
CA SER A 46 19.42 32.78 -1.85
C SER A 46 19.07 31.62 -0.91
N LYS A 47 19.47 31.70 0.37
CA LYS A 47 19.07 30.72 1.39
C LYS A 47 17.59 30.79 1.73
N LEU A 48 17.02 31.99 1.80
CA LEU A 48 15.58 32.17 2.04
C LEU A 48 14.75 31.63 0.87
N ASP A 49 15.17 31.88 -0.36
CA ASP A 49 14.53 31.34 -1.57
C ASP A 49 14.61 29.80 -1.59
N ALA A 50 15.78 29.23 -1.29
CA ALA A 50 15.96 27.78 -1.20
C ALA A 50 15.11 27.14 -0.09
N LEU A 51 15.00 27.78 1.07
CA LEU A 51 14.13 27.32 2.16
C LEU A 51 12.64 27.43 1.78
N GLY A 52 12.23 28.51 1.12
CA GLY A 52 10.87 28.68 0.61
C GLY A 52 10.50 27.58 -0.39
N GLN A 53 11.42 27.25 -1.31
CA GLN A 53 11.25 26.16 -2.25
C GLN A 53 11.20 24.79 -1.56
N ALA A 54 12.10 24.51 -0.60
CA ALA A 54 12.09 23.26 0.14
C ALA A 54 10.82 23.09 0.99
N ILE A 55 10.28 24.17 1.56
CA ILE A 55 8.99 24.15 2.27
C ILE A 55 7.86 23.81 1.30
N LYS A 56 7.83 24.44 0.13
CA LYS A 56 6.82 24.17 -0.90
C LYS A 56 6.86 22.71 -1.36
N GLU A 57 8.04 22.20 -1.73
CA GLU A 57 8.22 20.80 -2.13
C GLU A 57 7.82 19.81 -1.03
N ARG A 58 8.15 20.13 0.23
CA ARG A 58 7.73 19.30 1.38
C ARG A 58 6.20 19.31 1.57
N ASP A 59 5.57 20.46 1.41
CA ASP A 59 4.13 20.61 1.61
C ASP A 59 3.34 19.94 0.46
N GLU A 60 3.84 20.04 -0.78
CA GLU A 60 3.34 19.29 -1.94
C GLU A 60 3.50 17.77 -1.72
N ALA A 61 4.69 17.30 -1.35
CA ALA A 61 4.93 15.88 -1.08
C ALA A 61 4.06 15.33 0.07
N ARG A 62 3.77 16.14 1.09
CA ARG A 62 2.85 15.78 2.17
C ARG A 62 1.40 15.67 1.69
N ALA A 63 0.96 16.58 0.83
CA ALA A 63 -0.37 16.55 0.24
C ALA A 63 -0.54 15.30 -0.63
N ASP A 64 0.43 15.02 -1.50
CA ASP A 64 0.42 13.84 -2.38
C ASP A 64 0.41 12.54 -1.58
N TYR A 65 1.27 12.43 -0.55
CA TYR A 65 1.29 11.25 0.33
C TYR A 65 -0.04 11.07 1.08
N ALA A 66 -0.65 12.15 1.56
CA ALA A 66 -1.95 12.08 2.23
C ALA A 66 -3.05 11.62 1.27
N ALA A 67 -3.08 12.16 0.05
CA ALA A 67 -4.03 11.78 -0.99
C ALA A 67 -3.86 10.30 -1.39
N GLU A 68 -2.63 9.84 -1.61
CA GLU A 68 -2.34 8.45 -1.93
C GLU A 68 -2.73 7.52 -0.78
N LYS A 69 -2.47 7.91 0.47
CA LYS A 69 -2.84 7.11 1.64
C LYS A 69 -4.34 6.96 1.76
N GLU A 70 -5.11 8.03 1.57
CA GLU A 70 -6.57 7.95 1.60
C GLU A 70 -7.11 7.13 0.42
N ALA A 71 -6.58 7.31 -0.80
CA ALA A 71 -6.97 6.51 -1.95
C ALA A 71 -6.71 5.00 -1.73
N ARG A 72 -5.54 4.64 -1.17
CA ARG A 72 -5.24 3.24 -0.81
C ARG A 72 -6.14 2.72 0.29
N LYS A 73 -6.58 3.57 1.22
CA LYS A 73 -7.47 3.18 2.31
C LYS A 73 -8.89 2.93 1.79
N THR A 74 -9.39 3.78 0.90
CA THR A 74 -10.70 3.61 0.26
C THR A 74 -10.70 2.37 -0.62
N ASP A 75 -9.69 2.20 -1.47
CA ASP A 75 -9.53 1.03 -2.34
C ASP A 75 -9.49 -0.29 -1.55
N ARG A 76 -8.71 -0.34 -0.46
CA ARG A 76 -8.71 -1.51 0.43
C ARG A 76 -10.03 -1.75 1.14
N ALA A 77 -10.76 -0.69 1.49
CA ALA A 77 -12.06 -0.83 2.15
C ALA A 77 -13.11 -1.36 1.17
N GLU A 78 -13.09 -0.88 -0.07
CA GLU A 78 -13.95 -1.32 -1.16
C GLU A 78 -13.67 -2.79 -1.51
N MET A 79 -12.42 -3.16 -1.77
CA MET A 79 -12.06 -4.57 -2.02
C MET A 79 -12.46 -5.49 -0.87
N ARG A 80 -12.31 -5.05 0.39
CA ARG A 80 -12.77 -5.84 1.54
C ARG A 80 -14.28 -6.02 1.55
N ALA A 81 -15.03 -4.95 1.30
CA ALA A 81 -16.49 -5.01 1.26
C ALA A 81 -16.98 -5.94 0.13
N GLU A 82 -16.36 -5.90 -1.05
CA GLU A 82 -16.65 -6.80 -2.16
C GLU A 82 -16.34 -8.26 -1.80
N HIS A 83 -15.18 -8.53 -1.19
CA HIS A 83 -14.81 -9.86 -0.75
C HIS A 83 -15.74 -10.38 0.34
N ASP A 84 -16.12 -9.56 1.32
CA ASP A 84 -17.04 -9.95 2.39
C ASP A 84 -18.43 -10.30 1.82
N ALA A 85 -18.92 -9.51 0.86
CA ALA A 85 -20.19 -9.78 0.17
C ALA A 85 -20.16 -11.09 -0.62
N GLU A 86 -19.07 -11.37 -1.34
CA GLU A 86 -18.92 -12.63 -2.08
C GLU A 86 -18.76 -13.83 -1.14
N ILE A 87 -18.02 -13.68 -0.03
CA ILE A 87 -17.91 -14.70 1.01
C ILE A 87 -19.29 -15.05 1.58
N ASP A 88 -20.11 -14.05 1.89
CA ASP A 88 -21.45 -14.28 2.44
C ASP A 88 -22.37 -14.97 1.43
N ARG A 89 -22.32 -14.56 0.16
CA ARG A 89 -23.03 -15.24 -0.92
C ARG A 89 -22.62 -16.71 -1.05
N LEU A 90 -21.32 -17.00 -0.99
CA LEU A 90 -20.80 -18.36 -1.05
C LEU A 90 -21.22 -19.18 0.17
N ARG A 91 -21.19 -18.60 1.38
CA ARG A 91 -21.68 -19.26 2.60
C ARG A 91 -23.16 -19.62 2.51
N ASP A 92 -23.98 -18.72 1.98
CA ASP A 92 -25.42 -18.99 1.79
C ASP A 92 -25.65 -20.10 0.75
N ARG A 93 -24.84 -20.13 -0.32
CA ARG A 93 -24.90 -21.21 -1.31
C ARG A 93 -24.51 -22.56 -0.70
N VAL A 94 -23.45 -22.61 0.11
CA VAL A 94 -23.03 -23.82 0.82
C VAL A 94 -24.15 -24.30 1.74
N ARG A 95 -24.72 -23.40 2.56
CA ARG A 95 -25.81 -23.74 3.49
C ARG A 95 -27.04 -24.31 2.77
N THR A 96 -27.36 -23.76 1.59
CA THR A 96 -28.45 -24.27 0.75
C THR A 96 -28.16 -25.66 0.22
N LEU A 97 -26.94 -25.89 -0.27
CA LEU A 97 -26.53 -27.20 -0.79
C LEU A 97 -26.46 -28.27 0.31
N GLU A 98 -25.99 -27.92 1.50
CA GLU A 98 -26.00 -28.81 2.67
C GLU A 98 -27.44 -29.22 3.01
N ALA A 99 -28.37 -28.27 3.07
CA ALA A 99 -29.79 -28.58 3.31
C ALA A 99 -30.41 -29.47 2.22
N GLU A 100 -30.06 -29.27 0.95
CA GLU A 100 -30.50 -30.16 -0.15
C GLU A 100 -29.93 -31.58 -0.01
N VAL A 101 -28.68 -31.71 0.42
CA VAL A 101 -28.05 -33.02 0.65
C VAL A 101 -28.73 -33.73 1.82
N ASP A 102 -29.03 -33.03 2.90
CA ASP A 102 -29.73 -33.59 4.05
C ASP A 102 -31.14 -34.06 3.69
N ASP A 103 -31.92 -33.27 2.94
CA ASP A 103 -33.25 -33.70 2.43
C ASP A 103 -33.14 -34.96 1.57
N ARG A 104 -32.17 -34.99 0.66
CA ARG A 104 -31.94 -36.17 -0.19
C ARG A 104 -31.57 -37.41 0.65
N ASN A 105 -30.72 -37.25 1.66
CA ASN A 105 -30.31 -38.34 2.55
C ASN A 105 -31.49 -38.89 3.35
N GLU A 106 -32.37 -38.01 3.85
CA GLU A 106 -33.59 -38.44 4.55
C GLU A 106 -34.52 -39.21 3.61
N ARG A 107 -34.70 -38.72 2.38
CA ARG A 107 -35.51 -39.39 1.35
C ARG A 107 -34.94 -40.75 0.97
N ILE A 108 -33.62 -40.86 0.79
CA ILE A 108 -32.94 -42.15 0.52
C ILE A 108 -33.20 -43.10 1.68
N THR A 109 -32.97 -42.67 2.92
CA THR A 109 -33.22 -43.48 4.12
C THR A 109 -34.67 -43.98 4.19
N LYS A 110 -35.63 -43.13 3.83
CA LYS A 110 -37.05 -43.51 3.76
C LYS A 110 -37.30 -44.56 2.67
N LEU A 111 -36.74 -44.37 1.48
CA LEU A 111 -36.86 -45.31 0.38
C LEU A 111 -36.23 -46.67 0.74
N ASP A 112 -35.06 -46.69 1.39
CA ASP A 112 -34.41 -47.93 1.82
C ASP A 112 -35.29 -48.74 2.78
N ARG A 113 -35.92 -48.06 3.75
CA ARG A 113 -36.88 -48.72 4.66
C ARG A 113 -38.09 -49.28 3.91
N LEU A 114 -38.61 -48.55 2.93
CA LEU A 114 -39.72 -49.02 2.10
C LEU A 114 -39.31 -50.23 1.25
N VAL A 115 -38.13 -50.19 0.62
CA VAL A 115 -37.57 -51.30 -0.16
C VAL A 115 -37.40 -52.54 0.71
N LEU A 116 -36.86 -52.42 1.93
CA LEU A 116 -36.77 -53.52 2.88
C LEU A 116 -38.15 -54.08 3.27
N GLY A 117 -39.12 -53.20 3.51
CA GLY A 117 -40.51 -53.57 3.77
C GLY A 117 -41.12 -54.36 2.62
N PHE A 118 -40.99 -53.87 1.40
CA PHE A 118 -41.48 -54.55 0.19
C PHE A 118 -40.77 -55.88 -0.04
N ARG A 119 -39.44 -55.96 0.13
CA ARG A 119 -38.70 -57.23 0.03
C ARG A 119 -39.22 -58.27 1.02
N THR A 120 -39.48 -57.87 2.25
CA THR A 120 -40.05 -58.75 3.28
C THR A 120 -41.47 -59.20 2.92
N TYR A 121 -42.30 -58.27 2.45
CA TYR A 121 -43.67 -58.56 2.04
C TYR A 121 -43.72 -59.54 0.86
N VAL A 122 -42.92 -59.30 -0.19
CA VAL A 122 -42.78 -60.18 -1.36
C VAL A 122 -42.28 -61.55 -0.94
N ALA A 123 -41.29 -61.65 -0.05
CA ALA A 123 -40.80 -62.94 0.45
C ALA A 123 -41.89 -63.74 1.16
N ARG A 124 -42.71 -63.09 2.00
CA ARG A 124 -43.86 -63.75 2.66
C ARG A 124 -44.92 -64.18 1.67
N LEU A 125 -45.25 -63.35 0.69
CA LEU A 125 -46.22 -63.67 -0.34
C LEU A 125 -45.75 -64.87 -1.19
N ARG A 126 -44.46 -64.87 -1.56
CA ARG A 126 -43.81 -65.99 -2.26
C ARG A 126 -43.91 -67.29 -1.46
N GLY A 127 -43.65 -67.24 -0.15
CA GLY A 127 -43.83 -68.40 0.73
C GLY A 127 -45.25 -68.94 0.68
N ARG A 128 -46.26 -68.08 0.85
CA ARG A 128 -47.68 -68.51 0.78
C ARG A 128 -48.07 -69.09 -0.58
N ILE A 129 -47.57 -68.55 -1.68
CA ILE A 129 -47.84 -69.07 -3.03
C ILE A 129 -47.33 -70.51 -3.15
N VAL A 130 -46.09 -70.75 -2.70
CA VAL A 130 -45.49 -72.09 -2.66
C VAL A 130 -46.27 -73.03 -1.74
N ASP A 131 -46.66 -72.57 -0.54
CA ASP A 131 -47.44 -73.37 0.42
C ASP A 131 -48.81 -73.79 -0.16
N ASN A 132 -49.37 -73.02 -1.09
CA ASN A 132 -50.61 -73.33 -1.79
C ASN A 132 -50.40 -74.13 -3.09
N ASN A 133 -49.18 -74.66 -3.34
CA ASN A 133 -48.79 -75.40 -4.55
C ASN A 133 -49.03 -74.63 -5.86
N LEU A 134 -48.89 -73.30 -5.83
CA LEU A 134 -48.97 -72.45 -7.01
C LEU A 134 -47.56 -72.12 -7.52
N ASP A 135 -47.39 -72.10 -8.84
CA ASP A 135 -46.12 -71.75 -9.47
C ASP A 135 -45.81 -70.26 -9.35
N LEU A 136 -44.53 -69.95 -9.18
CA LEU A 136 -44.05 -68.57 -9.08
C LEU A 136 -43.76 -67.98 -10.45
N PRO A 137 -44.07 -66.69 -10.67
CA PRO A 137 -43.68 -66.01 -11.88
C PRO A 137 -42.14 -65.95 -11.99
N ALA A 138 -41.65 -66.01 -13.22
CA ALA A 138 -40.22 -65.87 -13.50
C ALA A 138 -39.70 -64.51 -13.02
N ARG A 139 -38.48 -64.49 -12.47
CA ARG A 139 -37.84 -63.24 -12.03
C ARG A 139 -37.58 -62.34 -13.26
N PRO A 140 -37.97 -61.05 -13.22
CA PRO A 140 -37.61 -60.10 -14.27
C PRO A 140 -36.09 -60.02 -14.45
N GLY A 141 -35.61 -60.04 -15.70
CA GLY A 141 -34.17 -60.05 -16.02
C GLY A 141 -33.42 -58.82 -15.52
N GLU A 142 -34.09 -57.68 -15.43
CA GLU A 142 -33.56 -56.40 -14.91
C GLU A 142 -33.16 -56.46 -13.43
N LEU A 143 -33.61 -57.48 -12.69
CA LEU A 143 -33.29 -57.69 -11.28
C LEU A 143 -32.17 -58.71 -11.07
N ASN A 144 -31.56 -59.25 -12.13
CA ASN A 144 -30.41 -60.13 -12.02
C ASN A 144 -29.14 -59.27 -11.97
N ASP A 145 -28.57 -59.13 -10.77
CA ASP A 145 -27.24 -58.55 -10.59
C ASP A 145 -26.18 -59.58 -11.03
N GLU A 146 -25.94 -59.69 -12.33
CA GLU A 146 -24.69 -60.24 -12.93
C GLU A 146 -23.93 -59.12 -13.64
#